data_AF-A0A328AV73-F1
#
_entry.id   AF-A0A328AV73-F1
#
_cell.length_a   1.000
_cell.length_b   1.000
_cell.length_c   1.000
_cell.angle_alpha   90.00
_cell.angle_beta   90.00
_cell.angle_gamma   90.00
#
_symmetry.space_group_name_H-M   'P 1'
#
loop_
_entity.id
_entity.type
_entity.pdbx_description
1 polymer ?
#
loop_
_entity_poly.entity_id
_entity_poly.type
_entity_poly.pdbx_seq_one_letter_code
_entity_poly.pdbx_strand_id
1 'polypeptide(L)'
;MAGGWLIGVMVAPRGERMQRHYYAVGDSDRHKAEWTAVDCAIRIGDVATSPVEGAEPVEALRQYTPAKMAVLGLKAGEVRELGWKHPRRWLG
;
A
#
# COMPACT_ATOMS: atom_id res chain seq x y z
N MET A 1 8.19 7.64 -16.12
CA MET A 1 7.94 6.28 -16.64
C MET A 1 6.71 5.74 -15.96
N ALA A 2 5.83 4.99 -16.63
CA ALA A 2 4.73 4.35 -15.93
C ALA A 2 5.27 3.24 -15.00
N GLY A 3 4.68 3.09 -13.83
CA GLY A 3 5.10 2.15 -12.80
C GLY A 3 4.19 2.24 -11.60
N GLY A 4 4.28 1.27 -10.71
CA GLY A 4 3.46 1.25 -9.51
C GLY A 4 4.16 0.56 -8.36
N TRP A 5 3.54 0.61 -7.19
CA TRP A 5 4.01 -0.05 -5.99
C TRP A 5 2.86 -0.72 -5.23
N LEU A 6 3.18 -1.86 -4.62
CA LEU A 6 2.42 -2.43 -3.53
C LEU A 6 2.95 -1.85 -2.23
N ILE A 7 2.09 -1.17 -1.48
CA ILE A 7 2.41 -0.58 -0.19
C ILE A 7 1.58 -1.26 0.89
N GLY A 8 2.21 -1.65 1.99
CA GLY A 8 1.55 -2.02 3.24
C GLY A 8 1.64 -0.87 4.24
N VAL A 9 0.52 -0.51 4.86
CA VAL A 9 0.47 0.49 5.94
C VAL A 9 -0.10 -0.15 7.19
N MET A 10 0.56 0.01 8.33
CA MET A 10 0.06 -0.43 9.63
C MET A 10 -0.99 0.55 10.13
N VAL A 11 -2.23 0.08 10.27
CA VAL A 11 -3.40 0.87 10.63
C VAL A 11 -4.16 0.20 11.77
N ALA A 12 -4.60 1.00 12.75
CA ALA A 12 -5.59 0.64 13.75
C ALA A 12 -6.96 1.23 13.33
N PRO A 13 -7.82 0.46 12.63
CA PRO A 13 -9.13 0.96 12.23
C PRO A 13 -9.97 1.23 13.48
N ARG A 14 -10.46 2.47 13.65
CA ARG A 14 -11.35 2.87 14.77
C ARG A 14 -10.83 2.49 16.18
N GLY A 15 -9.52 2.51 16.38
CA GLY A 15 -8.90 2.15 17.66
C GLY A 15 -8.79 0.64 17.93
N GLU A 16 -9.07 -0.21 16.93
CA GLU A 16 -8.81 -1.64 17.00
C GLU A 16 -7.30 -1.97 16.93
N ARG A 17 -6.96 -3.26 16.96
CA ARG A 17 -5.56 -3.70 16.87
C ARG A 17 -4.93 -3.27 15.54
N MET A 18 -3.68 -2.79 15.63
CA MET A 18 -2.80 -2.50 14.49
C MET A 18 -2.70 -3.71 13.55
N GLN A 19 -3.08 -3.50 12.29
CA GLN A 19 -3.05 -4.51 11.23
C GLN A 19 -2.54 -3.88 9.93
N ARG A 20 -1.90 -4.69 9.09
CA ARG A 20 -1.39 -4.22 7.80
C ARG A 20 -2.54 -4.12 6.79
N HIS A 21 -2.76 -2.93 6.26
CA HIS A 21 -3.67 -2.65 5.17
C HIS A 21 -2.88 -2.43 3.87
N TYR A 22 -3.34 -3.03 2.78
CA TYR A 22 -2.59 -3.06 1.54
C TYR A 22 -3.19 -2.14 0.48
N TYR A 23 -2.31 -1.45 -0.24
CA TYR A 23 -2.64 -0.55 -1.34
C TYR A 23 -1.78 -0.86 -2.55
N ALA A 24 -2.38 -0.81 -3.75
CA ALA A 24 -1.64 -0.73 -4.99
C ALA A 24 -1.72 0.70 -5.53
N VAL A 25 -0.57 1.34 -5.73
CA VAL A 25 -0.47 2.73 -6.17
C VAL A 25 0.21 2.78 -7.53
N GLY A 26 -0.43 3.39 -8.52
CA GLY A 26 0.08 3.55 -9.88
C GLY A 26 1.06 4.71 -10.04
N ASP A 27 2.01 4.87 -9.12
CA ASP A 27 3.11 5.84 -9.23
C ASP A 27 4.46 5.08 -9.26
N SER A 28 5.37 5.50 -10.13
CA SER A 28 6.71 4.91 -10.21
C SER A 28 7.64 5.34 -9.08
N ASP A 29 7.39 6.52 -8.49
CA ASP A 29 8.16 7.06 -7.37
C ASP A 29 7.71 6.38 -6.08
N ARG A 30 8.65 5.69 -5.40
CA ARG A 30 8.37 4.94 -4.17
C ARG A 30 7.86 5.86 -3.07
N HIS A 31 8.50 7.01 -2.84
CA HIS A 31 8.13 7.90 -1.75
C HIS A 31 6.75 8.51 -1.98
N LYS A 32 6.43 8.89 -3.22
CA LYS A 32 5.07 9.34 -3.57
C LYS A 32 4.04 8.24 -3.35
N ALA A 33 4.36 7.01 -3.73
CA ALA A 33 3.45 5.87 -3.52
C ALA A 33 3.21 5.58 -2.04
N GLU A 34 4.26 5.61 -1.21
CA GLU A 34 4.18 5.44 0.24
C GLU A 34 3.29 6.51 0.89
N TRP A 35 3.54 7.79 0.61
CA TRP A 35 2.73 8.90 1.14
C TRP A 35 1.28 8.85 0.65
N THR A 36 1.06 8.49 -0.62
CA THR A 36 -0.29 8.32 -1.17
C THR A 36 -1.05 7.22 -0.44
N ALA A 37 -0.40 6.10 -0.11
CA ALA A 37 -1.01 5.03 0.67
C ALA A 37 -1.30 5.46 2.11
N VAL A 38 -0.42 6.24 2.74
CA VAL A 38 -0.63 6.83 4.07
C VAL A 38 -1.83 7.79 4.08
N ASP A 39 -1.94 8.68 3.09
CA ASP A 39 -3.07 9.61 2.95
C ASP A 39 -4.42 8.88 2.83
N CYS A 40 -4.43 7.71 2.18
CA CYS A 40 -5.59 6.84 2.15
C CYS A 40 -5.83 6.16 3.51
N ALA A 41 -4.78 5.65 4.15
CA ALA A 41 -4.85 4.91 5.41
C ALA A 41 -5.37 5.75 6.58
N ILE A 42 -4.99 7.03 6.66
CA ILE A 42 -5.47 7.95 7.71
C ILE A 42 -6.99 8.11 7.68
N ARG A 43 -7.64 7.89 6.53
CA ARG A 43 -9.11 7.93 6.42
C ARG A 43 -9.80 6.71 7.02
N ILE A 44 -9.05 5.62 7.22
CA ILE A 44 -9.54 4.36 7.77
C ILE A 44 -9.33 4.29 9.29
N GLY A 45 -8.21 4.81 9.78
CA GLY A 45 -7.87 4.83 11.20
C GLY A 45 -6.47 5.35 11.48
N ASP A 46 -5.97 5.07 12.69
CA ASP A 46 -4.68 5.57 13.14
C ASP A 46 -3.54 4.82 12.47
N VAL A 47 -2.66 5.54 11.80
CA VAL A 47 -1.43 4.98 11.21
C VAL A 47 -0.35 4.91 12.29
N ALA A 48 0.36 3.78 12.35
CA ALA A 48 1.46 3.63 13.30
C ALA A 48 2.56 4.68 13.06
N THR A 49 3.10 5.26 14.13
CA THR A 49 4.21 6.22 14.07
C THR A 49 5.58 5.59 14.37
N SER A 50 5.59 4.31 14.75
CA SER A 50 6.78 3.52 15.06
C SER A 50 6.55 2.05 14.70
N PRO A 51 7.61 1.24 14.52
CA PRO A 51 7.46 -0.18 14.22
C PRO A 51 6.54 -0.91 15.21
N VAL A 52 5.71 -1.81 14.68
CA VAL A 52 4.75 -2.61 15.45
C VAL A 52 5.14 -4.08 15.30
N GLU A 53 5.46 -4.75 16.41
CA GLU A 53 5.88 -6.16 16.41
C GLU A 53 7.05 -6.45 15.45
N GLY A 54 7.96 -5.47 15.27
CA GLY A 54 9.12 -5.57 14.38
C GLY A 54 8.81 -5.28 12.90
N ALA A 55 7.58 -4.89 12.55
CA ALA A 55 7.21 -4.50 11.21
C ALA A 55 7.15 -2.97 11.07
N GLU A 56 7.70 -2.44 9.97
CA GLU A 56 7.69 -1.01 9.68
C GLU A 56 6.25 -0.48 9.49
N PRO A 57 5.97 0.77 9.92
CA PRO A 57 4.66 1.40 9.74
C PRO A 57 4.20 1.47 8.28
N VAL A 58 5.14 1.76 7.38
CA VAL A 58 4.91 1.87 5.94
C VAL A 58 5.97 1.03 5.24
N GLU A 59 5.56 0.17 4.32
CA GLU A 59 6.46 -0.74 3.65
C GLU A 59 6.15 -0.84 2.15
N ALA A 60 7.15 -0.53 1.32
CA ALA A 60 7.12 -0.78 -0.10
C ALA A 60 7.45 -2.25 -0.40
N LEU A 61 6.43 -3.08 -0.53
CA LEU A 61 6.54 -4.53 -0.64
C LEU A 61 7.00 -5.00 -2.02
N ARG A 62 6.54 -4.33 -3.09
CA ARG A 62 6.89 -4.70 -4.47
C ARG A 62 6.72 -3.55 -5.46
N GLN A 63 7.68 -3.41 -6.37
CA GLN A 63 7.54 -2.53 -7.53
C GLN A 63 6.83 -3.25 -8.69
N TYR A 64 6.02 -2.51 -9.44
CA TYR A 64 5.33 -2.96 -10.64
C TYR A 64 5.86 -2.27 -11.90
N THR A 65 6.12 -3.08 -12.91
CA THR A 65 6.32 -2.62 -14.28
C THR A 65 4.97 -2.27 -14.92
N PRO A 66 4.96 -1.45 -15.99
CA PRO A 66 3.75 -1.19 -16.76
C PRO A 66 3.01 -2.46 -17.22
N ALA A 67 3.75 -3.48 -17.65
CA ALA A 67 3.17 -4.75 -18.07
C ALA A 67 2.45 -5.46 -16.91
N LYS A 68 3.04 -5.46 -15.71
CA LYS A 68 2.40 -6.06 -14.54
C LYS A 68 1.16 -5.28 -14.11
N MET A 69 1.22 -3.94 -14.15
CA MET A 69 0.06 -3.08 -13.89
C MET A 69 -1.09 -3.39 -14.83
N ALA A 70 -0.83 -3.59 -16.13
CA ALA A 70 -1.85 -3.96 -17.11
C ALA A 70 -2.55 -5.29 -16.76
N VAL A 71 -1.78 -6.32 -16.35
CA VAL A 71 -2.32 -7.62 -15.91
C VAL A 71 -3.15 -7.51 -14.61
N LEU A 72 -2.74 -6.63 -13.71
CA LEU A 72 -3.46 -6.35 -12.45
C LEU A 72 -4.63 -5.36 -12.65
N GLY A 73 -4.74 -4.77 -13.84
CA GLY A 73 -5.71 -3.73 -14.15
C GLY A 73 -5.52 -2.44 -13.35
N LEU A 74 -4.30 -2.15 -12.89
CA LEU A 74 -3.96 -0.91 -12.17
C LEU A 74 -3.57 0.17 -13.18
N LYS A 75 -4.23 1.34 -13.13
CA LYS A 75 -3.91 2.47 -14.01
C LYS A 75 -2.82 3.36 -13.41
N ALA A 76 -2.11 4.10 -14.26
CA ALA A 76 -1.21 5.15 -13.79
C ALA A 76 -2.00 6.23 -13.03
N GLY A 77 -1.49 6.65 -11.87
CA GLY A 77 -2.14 7.58 -10.95
C GLY A 77 -3.31 6.98 -10.14
N GLU A 78 -3.68 5.72 -10.35
CA GLU A 78 -4.73 5.06 -9.57
C GLU A 78 -4.19 4.63 -8.20
N VAL A 79 -5.03 4.76 -7.17
CA VAL A 79 -4.83 4.11 -5.88
C VAL A 79 -5.93 3.08 -5.71
N ARG A 80 -5.55 1.82 -5.53
CA ARG A 80 -6.48 0.73 -5.26
C ARG A 80 -6.27 0.18 -3.86
N GLU A 81 -7.32 0.26 -3.06
CA GLU A 81 -7.39 -0.39 -1.75
C GLU A 81 -7.58 -1.90 -1.92
N LEU A 82 -6.67 -2.69 -1.35
CA LEU A 82 -6.70 -4.16 -1.43
C LEU A 82 -7.23 -4.81 -0.15
N GLY A 83 -7.32 -4.05 0.93
CA GLY A 83 -7.85 -4.49 2.21
C GLY A 83 -6.78 -5.09 3.14
N TRP A 84 -7.26 -5.83 4.14
CA TRP A 84 -6.46 -6.44 5.22
C TRP A 84 -5.85 -7.79 4.86
N LYS A 85 -6.39 -8.47 3.84
CA LYS A 85 -5.94 -9.82 3.48
C LYS A 85 -4.63 -9.74 2.73
N HIS A 86 -3.70 -10.63 3.08
CA HIS A 86 -2.41 -10.74 2.40
C HIS A 86 -2.58 -10.86 0.87
N PRO A 87 -2.07 -9.91 0.07
CA PRO A 87 -2.53 -9.70 -1.30
C PRO A 87 -1.75 -10.60 -2.28
N ARG A 88 -1.96 -11.91 -2.21
CA ARG A 88 -1.20 -12.93 -2.98
C ARG A 88 -1.10 -12.63 -4.47
N ARG A 89 -2.20 -12.22 -5.12
CA ARG A 89 -2.25 -11.87 -6.55
C ARG A 89 -1.31 -10.71 -6.91
N TRP A 90 -1.07 -9.82 -5.95
CA TRP A 90 -0.30 -8.58 -6.09
C TRP A 90 1.17 -8.79 -5.73
N LEU A 91 1.50 -9.82 -4.96
CA LEU A 91 2.86 -10.16 -4.58
C LEU A 91 3.58 -11.05 -5.60
N GLY A 92 2.88 -11.65 -6.56
CA GLY A 92 3.45 -12.49 -7.63
C GLY A 92 4.03 -11.70 -8.79
#